data_AF-A0A151RPR6-F1
#
_entry.id   AF-A0A151RPR6-F1
#
_cell.length_a   1.000
_cell.length_b   1.000
_cell.length_c   1.000
_cell.angle_alpha   90.00
_cell.angle_beta   90.00
_cell.angle_gamma   90.00
#
_symmetry.space_group_name_H-M   'P 1'
#
loop_
_entity.id
_entity.type
_entity.pdbx_description
1 polymer ?
#
loop_
_entity_poly.entity_id
_entity_poly.type
_entity_poly.pdbx_seq_one_letter_code
_entity_poly.pdbx_strand_id
1 'polypeptide(L)'
;GDFNSVKNATERQRVNKGNYKVVDTRKFNNFISNIENEDIPLIGRCFTWFRTNGTIKTRINKIMVSRGWISQWPTCAQFVLN
;
A
#
# COMPACT_ATOMS: atom_id res chain seq x y z
N GLY A 1 -6.28 -5.33 4.79
CA GLY A 1 -7.23 -4.38 5.39
C GLY A 1 -6.80 -2.95 5.11
N ASP A 2 -7.44 -1.99 5.79
CA ASP A 2 -7.07 -0.57 5.74
C ASP A 2 -5.96 -0.27 6.76
N PHE A 3 -4.76 0.08 6.28
CA PHE A 3 -3.62 0.40 7.11
C PHE A 3 -3.46 1.91 7.36
N ASN A 4 -4.25 2.76 6.68
CA ASN A 4 -4.12 4.21 6.70
C ASN A 4 -2.70 4.76 6.45
N SER A 5 -1.81 3.93 5.89
CA SER A 5 -0.37 4.21 5.74
C SER A 5 0.12 3.79 4.36
N VAL A 6 1.10 4.53 3.82
CA VAL A 6 1.75 4.21 2.53
C VAL A 6 3.15 3.63 2.77
N LYS A 7 3.51 2.61 1.98
CA LYS A 7 4.82 1.92 2.00
C LYS A 7 5.89 2.72 1.25
N ASN A 8 5.49 3.38 0.17
CA ASN A 8 6.37 4.11 -0.74
C ASN A 8 5.74 5.47 -1.12
N ALA A 9 6.56 6.46 -1.48
CA ALA A 9 6.06 7.76 -1.93
C ALA A 9 5.18 7.66 -3.19
N THR A 10 5.44 6.69 -4.07
CA THR A 10 4.68 6.42 -5.29
C THR A 10 3.24 5.93 -5.01
N GLU A 11 2.98 5.41 -3.82
CA GLU A 11 1.64 4.99 -3.39
C GLU A 11 0.74 6.17 -2.99
N ARG A 12 1.21 7.41 -3.16
CA ARG A 12 0.45 8.63 -2.94
C ARG A 12 0.67 9.61 -4.09
N GLN A 13 -0.40 10.00 -4.75
CA GLN A 13 -0.39 11.10 -5.70
C GLN A 13 -1.18 12.28 -5.12
N ARG A 14 -0.58 13.47 -5.14
CA ARG A 14 -1.20 14.74 -4.74
C ARG A 14 -0.97 15.78 -5.81
N VAL A 15 -1.90 16.72 -5.96
CA VAL A 15 -1.75 17.87 -6.89
C VAL A 15 -0.62 18.81 -6.42
N ASN A 16 -0.47 19.02 -5.10
CA ASN A 16 0.60 19.86 -4.52
C ASN A 16 1.65 19.00 -3.80
N LYS A 17 2.93 19.19 -4.17
CA LYS A 17 4.09 18.50 -3.57
C LYS A 17 4.51 19.15 -2.23
N GLY A 18 3.63 19.14 -1.23
CA GLY A 18 4.02 19.48 0.15
C GLY A 18 4.84 18.35 0.79
N ASN A 19 5.69 18.68 1.77
CA ASN A 19 6.49 17.68 2.50
C ASN A 19 5.60 16.63 3.17
N TYR A 20 5.60 15.42 2.62
CA TYR A 20 4.99 14.27 3.28
C TYR A 20 5.91 13.78 4.39
N LYS A 21 5.35 13.41 5.55
CA LYS A 21 6.13 12.93 6.71
C LYS A 21 6.74 11.56 6.40
N VAL A 22 7.95 11.55 5.85
CA VAL A 22 8.79 10.37 5.61
C VAL A 22 8.91 9.45 6.84
N VAL A 23 8.82 10.03 8.04
CA VAL A 23 8.87 9.33 9.33
C VAL A 23 7.78 8.26 9.48
N ASP A 24 6.58 8.52 8.96
CA ASP A 24 5.43 7.62 9.12
C ASP A 24 5.61 6.33 8.29
N THR A 25 6.05 6.49 7.04
CA THR A 25 6.37 5.38 6.14
C THR A 25 7.48 4.47 6.69
N ARG A 26 8.51 5.04 7.33
CA ARG A 26 9.60 4.22 7.92
C ARG A 26 9.07 3.32 9.05
N LYS A 27 8.24 3.85 9.94
CA LYS A 27 7.64 3.04 11.03
C LYS A 27 6.79 1.91 10.49
N PHE A 28 5.97 2.21 9.47
CA PHE A 28 5.14 1.20 8.82
C PHE A 28 5.98 0.11 8.16
N ASN A 29 7.03 0.48 7.41
CA ASN A 29 7.90 -0.50 6.75
C ASN A 29 8.64 -1.38 7.76
N ASN A 30 9.10 -0.82 8.88
CA ASN A 30 9.71 -1.59 9.96
C ASN A 30 8.70 -2.57 10.59
N PHE A 31 7.47 -2.12 10.85
CA PHE A 31 6.41 -2.98 11.37
C PHE A 31 6.15 -4.18 10.44
N ILE A 32 6.01 -3.95 9.14
CA ILE A 32 5.78 -5.02 8.17
C ILE A 32 6.97 -5.97 8.07
N SER A 33 8.20 -5.45 8.12
CA SER A 33 9.41 -6.26 8.13
C SER A 33 9.50 -7.15 9.38
N ASN A 34 9.13 -6.62 10.55
CA ASN A 34 9.23 -7.34 11.82
C ASN A 34 8.25 -8.52 11.93
N ILE A 35 7.11 -8.46 11.24
CA ILE A 35 6.12 -9.54 11.21
C ILE A 35 6.34 -10.51 10.04
N GLU A 36 7.41 -10.32 9.26
CA GLU A 36 7.78 -11.15 8.10
C GLU A 36 6.66 -11.34 7.06
N ASN A 37 5.83 -10.31 6.89
CA ASN A 37 4.75 -10.33 5.90
C ASN A 37 5.11 -9.53 4.65
N GLU A 38 4.50 -9.93 3.55
CA GLU A 38 4.66 -9.34 2.24
C GLU A 38 3.32 -8.80 1.72
N ASP A 39 3.39 -7.64 1.04
CA ASP A 39 2.24 -7.01 0.39
C ASP A 39 2.03 -7.65 -0.98
N ILE A 40 0.86 -8.26 -1.21
CA ILE A 40 0.54 -8.89 -2.50
C ILE A 40 0.55 -7.83 -3.62
N PRO A 41 1.05 -8.17 -4.83
CA PRO A 41 1.00 -7.27 -5.97
C PRO A 41 -0.41 -6.76 -6.27
N LEU A 42 -0.55 -5.46 -6.49
CA LEU A 42 -1.80 -4.85 -6.95
C LEU A 42 -1.76 -4.73 -8.47
N ILE A 43 -2.69 -5.37 -9.17
CA ILE A 43 -2.80 -5.31 -10.62
C ILE A 43 -3.95 -4.39 -11.03
N GLY A 44 -3.72 -3.60 -12.08
CA GLY A 44 -4.69 -2.63 -12.60
C GLY A 44 -4.57 -1.26 -11.93
N ARG A 45 -5.56 -0.88 -11.11
CA ARG A 45 -5.55 0.43 -10.43
C ARG A 45 -4.51 0.44 -9.30
N CYS A 46 -3.64 1.45 -9.30
CA CYS A 46 -2.57 1.57 -8.29
C CYS A 46 -3.01 2.20 -6.94
N PHE A 47 -4.28 2.60 -6.80
CA PHE A 47 -4.78 3.33 -5.62
C PHE A 47 -6.06 2.70 -5.09
N THR A 48 -6.24 2.75 -3.78
CA THR A 48 -7.37 2.11 -3.07
C THR A 48 -8.18 3.08 -2.22
N TRP A 49 -7.78 4.35 -2.19
CA TRP A 49 -8.52 5.43 -1.56
C TRP A 49 -8.36 6.73 -2.37
N PHE A 50 -9.45 7.48 -2.47
CA PHE A 50 -9.52 8.73 -3.20
C PHE A 50 -10.16 9.78 -2.30
N ARG A 51 -9.54 10.96 -2.23
CA ARG A 51 -10.17 12.10 -1.57
C ARG A 51 -11.34 12.57 -2.42
N THR A 52 -12.44 12.95 -1.78
CA THR A 52 -13.67 13.41 -2.43
C THR A 52 -13.46 14.53 -3.46
N ASN A 53 -12.49 15.43 -3.22
CA ASN A 53 -12.15 16.51 -4.15
C ASN A 53 -11.13 16.14 -5.23
N GLY A 54 -10.76 14.86 -5.37
CA GLY A 54 -9.82 14.35 -6.37
C GLY A 54 -8.36 14.77 -6.18
N THR A 55 -8.04 15.62 -5.19
CA THR A 55 -6.70 16.19 -5.03
C THR A 55 -5.65 15.21 -4.52
N ILE A 56 -6.09 14.10 -3.94
CA ILE A 56 -5.23 13.08 -3.33
C ILE A 56 -5.81 11.70 -3.67
N LYS A 57 -4.93 10.80 -4.09
CA LYS A 57 -5.21 9.37 -4.16
C LYS A 57 -4.07 8.59 -3.53
N THR A 58 -4.42 7.54 -2.79
CA THR A 58 -3.46 6.75 -2.00
C THR A 58 -3.76 5.26 -2.07
N ARG A 59 -2.72 4.43 -2.00
CA ARG A 59 -2.85 2.99 -1.73
C ARG A 59 -2.65 2.74 -0.25
N ILE A 60 -3.75 2.63 0.49
CA ILE A 60 -3.75 2.37 1.96
C ILE A 60 -4.41 1.05 2.33
N ASN A 61 -5.29 0.53 1.47
CA ASN A 61 -5.74 -0.86 1.57
C ASN A 61 -4.68 -1.79 0.98
N LYS A 62 -4.27 -2.79 1.76
CA LYS A 62 -3.25 -3.78 1.41
C LYS A 62 -3.67 -5.17 1.86
N ILE A 63 -3.18 -6.21 1.19
CA ILE A 63 -3.31 -7.60 1.63
C ILE A 63 -1.90 -8.07 1.97
N MET A 64 -1.67 -8.31 3.26
CA MET A 64 -0.38 -8.75 3.79
C MET A 64 -0.47 -10.25 4.07
N VAL A 65 0.49 -11.03 3.58
CA VAL A 65 0.56 -12.47 3.75
C VAL A 65 1.95 -12.89 4.22
N SER A 66 2.04 -14.02 4.92
CA SER A 66 3.34 -14.55 5.34
C SER A 66 4.15 -15.06 4.15
N ARG A 67 5.48 -15.14 4.31
CA ARG A 67 6.38 -15.72 3.30
C ARG A 67 6.04 -17.16 2.91
N GLY A 68 5.57 -17.97 3.87
CA GLY A 68 5.13 -19.33 3.58
C GLY A 68 3.91 -19.36 2.66
N TRP A 69 2.96 -18.43 2.87
CA TRP A 69 1.75 -18.33 2.04
C TRP A 69 2.07 -17.90 0.61
N ILE A 70 2.90 -16.86 0.42
CA ILE A 70 3.29 -16.41 -0.93
C ILE A 70 4.11 -17.48 -1.69
N SER A 71 4.93 -18.26 -0.98
CA SER A 71 5.67 -19.38 -1.57
C SER A 71 4.75 -20.46 -2.14
N GLN A 72 3.57 -20.64 -1.55
CA GLN A 72 2.55 -21.56 -2.05
C GLN A 72 1.74 -20.98 -3.23
N TRP A 73 1.58 -19.65 -3.28
CA TRP A 73 0.76 -18.96 -4.28
C TRP A 73 1.51 -17.80 -4.96
N PRO A 74 2.58 -18.08 -5.74
CA PRO A 74 3.50 -17.05 -6.23
C PRO A 74 2.87 -16.09 -7.24
N THR A 75 1.78 -16.48 -7.88
CA THR A 75 1.07 -15.68 -8.90
C THR A 75 -0.15 -14.96 -8.34
N CYS A 76 -0.33 -14.96 -7.01
CA CYS A 76 -1.46 -14.25 -6.41
C CYS A 76 -1.36 -12.73 -6.65
N ALA A 77 -2.51 -12.11 -6.81
CA ALA A 77 -2.60 -10.68 -7.03
C ALA A 77 -3.90 -10.13 -6.43
N GLN A 78 -3.85 -8.88 -6.00
CA GLN A 78 -5.02 -8.11 -5.64
C GLN A 78 -5.55 -7.38 -6.88
N PHE A 79 -6.86 -7.42 -7.06
CA PHE A 79 -7.59 -6.61 -8.04
C PHE A 79 -8.49 -5.61 -7.32
N VAL A 80 -8.51 -4.37 -7.81
CA VAL A 80 -9.47 -3.35 -7.35
C VAL A 80 -10.67 -3.37 -8.30
N LEU A 81 -11.82 -3.83 -7.82
CA LEU A 81 -13.07 -3.84 -8.57
C LEU A 81 -13.70 -2.43 -8.65
N ASN A 82 -14.50 -2.20 -9.68
CA ASN A 82 -15.20 -0.93 -9.93
C ASN A 82 -16.53 -0.85 -9.18
#